data_AF-A0A3C1K4S0-F1
#
_entry.id   AF-A0A3C1K4S0-F1
#
_cell.length_a   1.000
_cell.length_b   1.000
_cell.length_c   1.000
_cell.angle_alpha   90.00
_cell.angle_beta   90.00
_cell.angle_gamma   90.00
#
_symmetry.space_group_name_H-M   'P 1'
#
loop_
_entity.id
_entity.type
_entity.pdbx_description
1 polymer ?
#
loop_
_entity_poly.entity_id
_entity_poly.type
_entity_poly.pdbx_seq_one_letter_code
_entity_poly.pdbx_strand_id
1 'polypeptide(L)'
;MAKIINAIIPVLKANYHRMTSPYGMRTNPFDKNDPVKKMHWGIDLTGKSGAVDDITAFEDGVVIYARDTVEGKNKDYPAGNYVVLKHTNGYTTRYLHLAYGTVKVKKGDSVRRGQVIGRMGTTGSSTGNHLHFDVLLNNARIDPVPYLLGLSRIVNDPLVGDVDFDGDVDAVDYMYVKRLLLGNIKLTDEQKSLADINGDGKVTPADYLLLKRIVLGTYKVK
;
A
#
# COMPACT_ATOMS: atom_id res chain seq x y z
N MET A 1 -20.01 -15.54 1.33
CA MET A 1 -19.63 -14.70 0.18
C MET A 1 -18.73 -13.58 0.70
N ALA A 2 -17.47 -13.53 0.28
CA ALA A 2 -16.58 -12.42 0.63
C ALA A 2 -17.09 -11.15 -0.04
N LYS A 3 -17.36 -10.10 0.75
CA LYS A 3 -17.78 -8.80 0.22
C LYS A 3 -16.67 -8.24 -0.67
N ILE A 4 -17.06 -7.80 -1.85
CA ILE A 4 -16.26 -7.03 -2.80
C ILE A 4 -15.68 -5.81 -2.07
N ILE A 5 -14.35 -5.74 -1.96
CA ILE A 5 -13.66 -4.53 -1.52
C ILE A 5 -13.60 -3.63 -2.76
N ASN A 6 -14.54 -2.70 -2.87
CA ASN A 6 -14.40 -1.61 -3.85
C ASN A 6 -13.14 -0.81 -3.48
N ALA A 7 -12.07 -0.93 -4.27
CA ALA A 7 -11.00 0.07 -4.38
C ALA A 7 -11.67 1.42 -4.72
N ILE A 8 -11.34 2.59 -4.18
CA ILE A 8 -10.09 3.18 -3.71
C ILE A 8 -10.50 4.09 -2.53
N ILE A 9 -10.29 3.68 -1.28
CA ILE A 9 -10.29 4.66 -0.17
C ILE A 9 -8.84 4.80 0.25
N PRO A 10 -8.19 5.89 -0.15
CA PRO A 10 -6.81 6.12 0.16
C PRO A 10 -6.67 6.45 1.64
N VAL A 11 -5.55 6.03 2.20
CA VAL A 11 -5.15 6.33 3.58
C VAL A 11 -4.80 7.81 3.79
N LEU A 12 -4.89 8.63 2.73
CA LEU A 12 -4.79 10.09 2.73
C LEU A 12 -6.12 10.68 2.24
N LYS A 13 -6.67 11.63 2.99
CA LYS A 13 -8.03 12.19 2.75
C LYS A 13 -8.20 12.89 1.40
N ALA A 14 -7.16 13.50 0.84
CA ALA A 14 -7.20 14.22 -0.43
C ALA A 14 -7.37 13.31 -1.67
N ASN A 15 -7.56 12.01 -1.45
CA ASN A 15 -7.67 11.00 -2.47
C ASN A 15 -6.50 10.90 -3.46
N TYR A 16 -5.33 11.37 -3.03
CA TYR A 16 -4.10 11.31 -3.79
C TYR A 16 -2.93 10.95 -2.86
N HIS A 17 -2.10 10.01 -3.30
CA HIS A 17 -0.85 9.71 -2.62
C HIS A 17 0.30 9.57 -3.63
N ARG A 18 1.46 10.10 -3.27
CA ARG A 18 2.74 9.80 -3.90
C ARG A 18 3.50 8.85 -2.99
N MET A 19 3.91 7.70 -3.53
CA MET A 19 4.81 6.79 -2.85
C MET A 19 6.24 7.32 -2.91
N THR A 20 6.87 7.49 -1.75
CA THR A 20 8.26 7.93 -1.63
C THR A 20 9.21 6.76 -1.36
N SER A 21 8.72 5.69 -0.72
CA SER A 21 9.49 4.47 -0.50
C SER A 21 8.60 3.22 -0.57
N PRO A 22 8.95 2.22 -1.40
CA PRO A 22 8.17 0.98 -1.52
C PRO A 22 8.50 -0.02 -0.40
N TYR A 23 7.64 -1.02 -0.24
CA TYR A 23 7.93 -2.22 0.55
C TYR A 23 9.12 -2.99 -0.04
N GLY A 24 9.92 -3.64 0.80
CA GLY A 24 11.05 -4.47 0.39
C GLY A 24 12.42 -3.92 0.76
N MET A 25 13.48 -4.57 0.26
CA MET A 25 14.87 -4.20 0.57
C MET A 25 15.24 -2.87 -0.08
N ARG A 26 15.75 -1.92 0.70
CA ARG A 26 16.12 -0.58 0.22
C ARG A 26 17.44 -0.09 0.83
N THR A 27 18.05 0.91 0.18
CA THR A 27 19.17 1.65 0.76
C THR A 27 18.72 2.37 2.03
N ASN A 28 19.59 2.43 3.04
CA ASN A 28 19.30 3.11 4.29
C ASN A 28 18.93 4.59 4.03
N PRO A 29 17.76 5.06 4.50
CA PRO A 29 17.31 6.43 4.24
C PRO A 29 18.05 7.48 5.08
N PHE A 30 18.70 7.07 6.18
CA PHE A 30 19.44 7.96 7.08
C PHE A 30 20.91 8.08 6.70
N ASP A 31 21.44 7.08 6.00
CA ASP A 31 22.80 7.07 5.48
C ASP A 31 22.82 6.36 4.13
N LYS A 32 22.98 7.13 3.05
CA LYS A 32 22.99 6.58 1.68
C LYS A 32 24.27 5.80 1.36
N ASN A 33 25.32 5.97 2.16
CA ASN A 33 26.61 5.31 1.98
C ASN A 33 26.69 3.98 2.76
N ASP A 34 25.71 3.69 3.61
CA ASP A 34 25.58 2.41 4.30
C ASP A 34 25.35 1.30 3.24
N PRO A 35 26.31 0.37 3.06
CA PRO A 35 26.20 -0.67 2.05
C PRO A 35 25.12 -1.71 2.41
N VAL A 36 24.64 -1.72 3.66
CA VAL A 36 23.65 -2.68 4.14
C VAL A 36 22.24 -2.24 3.71
N LYS A 37 21.61 -3.06 2.87
CA LYS A 37 20.20 -2.91 2.53
C LYS A 37 19.34 -3.20 3.76
N LYS A 38 18.30 -2.39 3.99
CA LYS A 38 17.36 -2.54 5.10
C LYS A 38 15.99 -2.92 4.56
N MET A 39 15.34 -3.88 5.23
CA MET A 39 13.98 -4.28 4.89
C MET A 39 12.99 -3.19 5.29
N HIS A 40 12.20 -2.74 4.32
CA HIS A 40 11.08 -1.84 4.53
C HIS A 40 9.77 -2.63 4.61
N TRP A 41 9.16 -2.61 5.78
CA TRP A 41 8.03 -3.47 6.10
C TRP A 41 6.65 -2.91 5.75
N GLY A 42 6.64 -1.70 5.18
CA GLY A 42 5.46 -0.99 4.74
C GLY A 42 5.82 -0.11 3.54
N ILE A 43 5.03 0.91 3.31
CA ILE A 43 5.25 1.93 2.28
C ILE A 43 5.24 3.31 2.90
N ASP A 44 6.03 4.21 2.32
CA ASP A 44 6.04 5.62 2.70
C ASP A 44 5.23 6.42 1.68
N LEU A 45 4.22 7.15 2.16
CA LEU A 45 3.28 7.91 1.37
C LEU A 45 3.28 9.39 1.76
N THR A 46 3.13 10.26 0.77
CA THR A 46 2.98 11.71 0.98
C THR A 46 1.93 12.30 0.05
N GLY A 47 1.43 13.49 0.35
CA GLY A 47 0.52 14.22 -0.53
C GLY A 47 1.23 14.77 -1.78
N LYS A 48 0.47 15.47 -2.63
CA LYS A 48 1.02 16.14 -3.83
C LYS A 48 2.16 17.08 -3.41
N SER A 49 3.31 16.97 -4.09
CA SER A 49 4.51 17.75 -3.80
C SER A 49 5.00 17.68 -2.35
N GLY A 50 4.72 16.59 -1.62
CA GLY A 50 5.15 16.44 -0.23
C GLY A 50 4.16 17.03 0.80
N ALA A 51 2.96 17.43 0.37
CA ALA A 51 1.96 18.02 1.25
C ALA A 51 1.54 17.07 2.38
N VAL A 52 1.33 17.67 3.56
CA VAL A 52 0.74 17.01 4.74
C VAL A 52 -0.77 16.86 4.53
N ASP A 53 -1.32 15.73 4.96
CA ASP A 53 -2.75 15.43 4.84
C ASP A 53 -3.29 14.73 6.09
N ASP A 54 -4.62 14.70 6.21
CA ASP A 54 -5.34 13.87 7.19
C ASP A 54 -5.17 12.39 6.81
N ILE A 55 -4.92 11.55 7.83
CA ILE A 55 -4.80 10.10 7.68
C ILE A 55 -6.14 9.45 7.99
N THR A 56 -6.59 8.56 7.11
CA THR A 56 -7.88 7.88 7.21
C THR A 56 -7.72 6.38 7.43
N ALA A 57 -8.69 5.77 8.11
CA ALA A 57 -8.78 4.33 8.25
C ALA A 57 -8.96 3.67 6.87
N PHE A 58 -8.14 2.66 6.59
CA PHE A 58 -8.11 1.96 5.30
C PHE A 58 -9.38 1.11 5.09
N GLU A 59 -9.87 0.53 6.18
CA GLU A 59 -11.06 -0.33 6.23
C GLU A 59 -11.69 -0.23 7.62
N ASP A 60 -12.96 -0.65 7.74
CA ASP A 60 -13.64 -0.80 9.03
C ASP A 60 -12.80 -1.64 10.00
N GLY A 61 -12.78 -1.26 11.28
CA GLY A 61 -11.99 -2.00 12.26
C GLY A 61 -12.08 -1.46 13.67
N VAL A 62 -11.29 -2.07 14.55
CA VAL A 62 -11.15 -1.69 15.95
C VAL A 62 -9.71 -1.25 16.21
N VAL A 63 -9.55 -0.13 16.90
CA VAL A 63 -8.24 0.36 17.33
C VAL A 63 -7.70 -0.56 18.41
N ILE A 64 -6.62 -1.28 18.11
CA ILE A 64 -5.95 -2.15 19.08
C ILE A 64 -4.76 -1.45 19.76
N TYR A 65 -4.27 -0.37 19.15
CA TYR A 65 -3.22 0.47 19.72
C TYR A 65 -3.32 1.91 19.17
N ALA A 66 -3.05 2.89 20.02
CA ALA A 66 -2.86 4.29 19.64
C ALA A 66 -1.82 4.93 20.57
N ARG A 67 -0.91 5.74 20.01
CA ARG A 67 0.05 6.56 20.76
C ARG A 67 0.07 7.96 20.18
N ASP A 68 0.01 8.95 21.07
CA ASP A 68 0.15 10.37 20.74
C ASP A 68 0.94 11.12 21.81
N THR A 69 2.14 10.65 22.09
CA THR A 69 2.98 11.11 23.21
C THR A 69 4.40 11.48 22.78
N VAL A 70 4.73 11.33 21.49
CA VAL A 70 6.06 11.59 20.95
C VAL A 70 6.05 12.92 20.24
N GLU A 71 6.78 13.89 20.79
CA GLU A 71 7.04 15.16 20.14
C GLU A 71 8.26 15.04 19.22
N GLY A 72 8.10 15.49 17.97
CA GLY A 72 9.19 15.55 17.00
C GLY A 72 9.91 14.22 16.76
N LYS A 73 11.17 14.32 16.33
CA LYS A 73 12.01 13.16 16.01
C LYS A 73 12.56 12.55 17.29
N ASN A 74 12.44 11.23 17.43
CA ASN A 74 12.91 10.50 18.61
C ASN A 74 13.34 9.08 18.23
N LYS A 75 14.57 8.70 18.56
CA LYS A 75 15.15 7.39 18.21
C LYS A 75 14.67 6.27 19.14
N ASP A 76 14.33 6.58 20.38
CA ASP A 76 13.81 5.60 21.36
C ASP A 76 12.38 5.18 21.01
N TYR A 77 11.68 6.02 20.23
CA TYR A 77 10.35 5.75 19.71
C TYR A 77 10.35 5.76 18.18
N PRO A 78 10.94 4.76 17.51
CA PRO A 78 11.15 4.78 16.07
C PRO A 78 9.85 4.91 15.26
N ALA A 79 8.74 4.36 15.75
CA ALA A 79 7.41 4.48 15.14
C ALA A 79 6.74 5.85 15.32
N GLY A 80 7.24 6.69 16.23
CA GLY A 80 6.62 7.96 16.60
C GLY A 80 5.24 7.78 17.22
N ASN A 81 4.32 8.67 16.84
CA ASN A 81 2.89 8.52 17.11
C ASN A 81 2.25 7.66 16.02
N TYR A 82 1.39 6.74 16.41
CA TYR A 82 0.81 5.79 15.47
C TYR A 82 -0.48 5.16 15.96
N VAL A 83 -1.26 4.68 14.99
CA VAL A 83 -2.50 3.93 15.21
C VAL A 83 -2.35 2.54 14.61
N VAL A 84 -2.91 1.53 15.28
CA VAL A 84 -3.03 0.16 14.76
C VAL A 84 -4.49 -0.26 14.78
N LEU A 85 -4.99 -0.66 13.61
CA LEU A 85 -6.36 -1.14 13.44
C LEU A 85 -6.36 -2.64 13.16
N LYS A 86 -7.22 -3.38 13.85
CA LYS A 86 -7.54 -4.77 13.54
C LYS A 86 -8.86 -4.82 12.78
N HIS A 87 -8.86 -5.54 11.66
CA HIS A 87 -10.01 -5.70 10.77
C HIS A 87 -10.64 -7.09 10.94
N THR A 88 -11.89 -7.24 10.53
CA THR A 88 -12.66 -8.49 10.71
C THR A 88 -12.20 -9.65 9.81
N ASN A 89 -11.46 -9.34 8.75
CA ASN A 89 -10.98 -10.28 7.73
C ASN A 89 -9.56 -10.81 8.01
N GLY A 90 -9.04 -10.67 9.23
CA GLY A 90 -7.70 -11.15 9.62
C GLY A 90 -6.57 -10.18 9.29
N TYR A 91 -6.88 -9.04 8.68
CA TYR A 91 -5.90 -8.00 8.40
C TYR A 91 -5.69 -7.08 9.60
N THR A 92 -4.49 -6.52 9.69
CA THR A 92 -4.14 -5.44 10.62
C THR A 92 -3.38 -4.37 9.86
N THR A 93 -3.72 -3.11 10.07
CA THR A 93 -3.04 -1.97 9.46
C THR A 93 -2.36 -1.10 10.51
N ARG A 94 -1.23 -0.47 10.14
CA ARG A 94 -0.51 0.46 11.02
C ARG A 94 -0.26 1.78 10.30
N TYR A 95 -0.39 2.87 11.04
CA TYR A 95 -0.26 4.25 10.54
C TYR A 95 0.76 5.00 11.38
N LEU A 96 2.00 5.08 10.91
CA LEU A 96 3.14 5.57 11.68
C LEU A 96 3.52 7.01 11.36
N HIS A 97 4.36 7.60 12.23
CA HIS A 97 4.89 8.96 12.12
C HIS A 97 3.82 10.07 12.15
N LEU A 98 2.67 9.83 12.78
CA LEU A 98 1.60 10.81 12.91
C LEU A 98 2.07 12.07 13.66
N ALA A 99 1.51 13.22 13.32
CA ALA A 99 1.83 14.47 14.01
C ALA A 99 1.36 14.42 15.46
N TYR A 100 2.16 14.95 16.38
CA TYR A 100 1.82 15.04 17.79
C TYR A 100 0.57 15.88 18.03
N GLY A 101 -0.30 15.41 18.93
CA GLY A 101 -1.55 16.05 19.30
C GLY A 101 -2.64 15.95 18.23
N THR A 102 -2.46 15.09 17.22
CA THR A 102 -3.42 14.95 16.10
C THR A 102 -4.16 13.64 16.08
N VAL A 103 -3.77 12.65 16.89
CA VAL A 103 -4.42 11.33 16.89
C VAL A 103 -5.84 11.48 17.44
N LYS A 104 -6.83 11.01 16.66
CA LYS A 104 -8.26 11.24 16.97
C LYS A 104 -8.97 10.04 17.57
N VAL A 105 -8.23 8.95 17.81
CA VAL A 105 -8.79 7.67 18.23
C VAL A 105 -7.96 7.05 19.36
N LYS A 106 -8.57 6.20 20.16
CA LYS A 106 -7.93 5.46 21.25
C LYS A 106 -8.25 3.97 21.18
N LYS A 107 -7.46 3.17 21.90
CA LYS A 107 -7.67 1.72 21.98
C LYS A 107 -9.11 1.39 22.40
N GLY A 108 -9.74 0.49 21.65
CA GLY A 108 -11.13 0.07 21.84
C GLY A 108 -12.13 0.78 20.93
N ASP A 109 -11.77 1.92 20.33
CA ASP A 109 -12.67 2.62 19.42
C ASP A 109 -12.93 1.78 18.16
N SER A 110 -14.19 1.76 17.71
CA SER A 110 -14.54 1.28 16.37
C SER A 110 -14.38 2.42 15.38
N VAL A 111 -13.73 2.15 14.25
CA VAL A 111 -13.55 3.11 13.17
C VAL A 111 -14.19 2.60 11.90
N ARG A 112 -14.72 3.52 11.10
CA ARG A 112 -15.21 3.22 9.76
C ARG A 112 -14.15 3.51 8.71
N ARG A 113 -14.18 2.78 7.61
CA ARG A 113 -13.40 3.06 6.42
C ARG A 113 -13.54 4.53 6.02
N GLY A 114 -12.40 5.20 5.77
CA GLY A 114 -12.33 6.62 5.44
C GLY A 114 -12.41 7.57 6.64
N GLN A 115 -12.65 7.09 7.86
CA GLN A 115 -12.67 7.92 9.07
C GLN A 115 -11.27 8.49 9.33
N VAL A 116 -11.18 9.80 9.60
CA VAL A 116 -9.91 10.44 9.97
C VAL A 116 -9.46 9.94 11.36
N ILE A 117 -8.26 9.38 11.43
CA ILE A 117 -7.66 8.80 12.64
C ILE A 117 -6.47 9.62 13.17
N GLY A 118 -5.92 10.51 12.35
CA GLY A 118 -4.80 11.38 12.72
C GLY A 118 -4.39 12.29 11.58
N ARG A 119 -3.26 12.98 11.73
CA ARG A 119 -2.65 13.77 10.66
C ARG A 119 -1.22 13.30 10.38
N MET A 120 -0.81 13.35 9.12
CA MET A 120 0.55 13.04 8.70
C MET A 120 1.55 13.93 9.46
N GLY A 121 2.70 13.36 9.84
CA GLY A 121 3.75 14.08 10.54
C GLY A 121 5.14 13.51 10.24
N THR A 122 6.05 13.76 11.18
CA THR A 122 7.46 13.34 11.10
C THR A 122 7.98 12.90 12.48
N THR A 123 7.11 12.30 13.29
CA THR A 123 7.47 11.90 14.66
C THR A 123 8.25 10.58 14.68
N GLY A 124 9.09 10.40 15.69
CA GLY A 124 9.93 9.20 15.83
C GLY A 124 11.13 9.19 14.88
N SER A 125 11.45 8.03 14.29
CA SER A 125 12.57 7.89 13.37
C SER A 125 12.11 8.18 11.93
N SER A 126 12.05 9.46 11.58
CA SER A 126 11.62 9.92 10.25
C SER A 126 12.59 10.95 9.67
N THR A 127 12.78 10.91 8.34
CA THR A 127 13.59 11.90 7.62
C THR A 127 12.80 13.17 7.29
N GLY A 128 11.47 13.08 7.12
CA GLY A 128 10.58 14.18 6.75
C GLY A 128 9.09 13.80 6.82
N ASN A 129 8.19 14.72 6.46
CA ASN A 129 6.75 14.45 6.56
C ASN A 129 6.30 13.35 5.58
N HIS A 130 5.80 12.25 6.12
CA HIS A 130 5.19 11.14 5.38
C HIS A 130 4.35 10.26 6.32
N LEU A 131 3.46 9.46 5.74
CA LEU A 131 2.83 8.33 6.41
C LEU A 131 3.66 7.08 6.10
N HIS A 132 4.09 6.35 7.13
CA HIS A 132 4.53 4.98 6.96
C HIS A 132 3.32 4.05 7.22
N PHE A 133 2.93 3.29 6.20
CA PHE A 133 1.75 2.44 6.20
C PHE A 133 2.12 0.97 6.05
N ASP A 134 1.68 0.15 7.01
CA ASP A 134 1.88 -1.30 6.98
C ASP A 134 0.57 -2.05 6.87
N VAL A 135 0.64 -3.22 6.22
CA VAL A 135 -0.42 -4.22 6.21
C VAL A 135 0.14 -5.53 6.74
N LEU A 136 -0.61 -6.16 7.62
CA LEU A 136 -0.36 -7.50 8.12
C LEU A 136 -1.56 -8.39 7.82
N LEU A 137 -1.31 -9.63 7.42
CA LEU A 137 -2.31 -10.69 7.35
C LEU A 137 -1.89 -11.80 8.31
N ASN A 138 -2.74 -12.14 9.26
CA ASN A 138 -2.43 -13.18 10.27
C ASN A 138 -1.07 -12.97 10.95
N ASN A 139 -0.78 -11.71 11.33
CA ASN A 139 0.48 -11.25 11.93
C ASN A 139 1.73 -11.27 11.03
N ALA A 140 1.64 -11.73 9.79
CA ALA A 140 2.73 -11.62 8.82
C ALA A 140 2.65 -10.29 8.07
N ARG A 141 3.75 -9.53 8.05
CA ARG A 141 3.84 -8.28 7.26
C ARG A 141 3.89 -8.61 5.77
N ILE A 142 3.10 -7.89 5.00
CA ILE A 142 2.95 -8.10 3.56
C ILE A 142 3.01 -6.76 2.83
N ASP A 143 3.29 -6.82 1.53
CA ASP A 143 3.30 -5.66 0.65
C ASP A 143 1.92 -4.96 0.66
N PRO A 144 1.82 -3.69 1.12
CA PRO A 144 0.55 -2.97 1.16
C PRO A 144 0.00 -2.59 -0.21
N VAL A 145 0.86 -2.50 -1.23
CA VAL A 145 0.50 -1.91 -2.54
C VAL A 145 -0.62 -2.65 -3.23
N PRO A 146 -0.59 -4.00 -3.32
CA PRO A 146 -1.72 -4.77 -3.75
C PRO A 146 -3.08 -4.34 -3.18
N TYR A 147 -3.14 -4.14 -1.87
CA TYR A 147 -4.39 -3.84 -1.17
C TYR A 147 -4.85 -2.40 -1.40
N LEU A 148 -3.91 -1.45 -1.53
CA LEU A 148 -4.24 -0.07 -1.92
C LEU A 148 -4.80 0.00 -3.36
N LEU A 149 -4.35 -0.90 -4.23
CA LEU A 149 -4.78 -0.99 -5.62
C LEU A 149 -6.07 -1.79 -5.82
N GLY A 150 -6.71 -2.24 -4.73
CA GLY A 150 -8.00 -2.90 -4.82
C GLY A 150 -7.99 -4.40 -4.98
N LEU A 151 -6.89 -5.09 -4.68
CA LEU A 151 -6.87 -6.55 -4.81
C LEU A 151 -8.05 -7.19 -4.08
N SER A 152 -8.89 -7.87 -4.86
CA SER A 152 -10.04 -8.62 -4.37
C SER A 152 -9.64 -10.08 -4.06
N ARG A 153 -8.63 -10.60 -4.77
CA ARG A 153 -8.08 -11.95 -4.63
C ARG A 153 -6.62 -11.99 -5.14
N ILE A 154 -5.75 -12.76 -4.49
CA ILE A 154 -4.48 -13.17 -5.11
C ILE A 154 -4.83 -14.29 -6.08
N VAL A 155 -4.67 -14.07 -7.39
CA VAL A 155 -4.92 -15.11 -8.37
C VAL A 155 -3.67 -16.01 -8.42
N ASN A 156 -3.79 -17.21 -7.86
CA ASN A 156 -2.70 -18.20 -7.84
C ASN A 156 -2.74 -19.03 -9.11
N ASP A 157 -2.66 -18.36 -10.25
CA ASP A 157 -2.61 -18.98 -11.56
C ASP A 157 -1.26 -18.62 -12.20
N PRO A 158 -0.41 -19.59 -12.54
CA PRO A 158 0.90 -19.33 -13.15
C PRO A 158 0.82 -18.61 -14.50
N LEU A 159 -0.35 -18.60 -15.15
CA LEU A 159 -0.58 -17.89 -16.42
C LEU A 159 -1.04 -16.43 -16.21
N VAL A 160 -1.44 -16.05 -14.99
CA VAL A 160 -1.85 -14.66 -14.74
C VAL A 160 -0.66 -13.72 -14.85
N GLY A 161 -0.77 -12.80 -15.80
CA GLY A 161 0.30 -11.89 -16.19
C GLY A 161 0.91 -12.19 -17.55
N ASP A 162 0.77 -13.39 -18.10
CA ASP A 162 1.22 -13.75 -19.45
C ASP A 162 0.13 -13.34 -20.46
N VAL A 163 0.16 -12.07 -20.86
CA VAL A 163 -0.89 -11.43 -21.67
C VAL A 163 -0.71 -11.73 -23.15
N ASP A 164 0.48 -12.09 -23.61
CA ASP A 164 0.74 -12.43 -25.00
C ASP A 164 0.90 -13.94 -25.28
N PHE A 165 0.76 -14.77 -24.25
CA PHE A 165 0.76 -16.24 -24.28
C PHE A 165 2.08 -16.85 -24.73
N ASP A 166 3.20 -16.18 -24.45
CA ASP A 166 4.52 -16.71 -24.76
C ASP A 166 5.07 -17.66 -23.69
N GLY A 167 4.38 -17.76 -22.55
CA GLY A 167 4.69 -18.62 -21.41
C GLY A 167 5.55 -17.95 -20.34
N ASP A 168 5.98 -16.71 -20.56
CA ASP A 168 6.75 -15.91 -19.62
C ASP A 168 5.93 -14.69 -19.16
N VAL A 169 6.26 -14.14 -17.99
CA VAL A 169 5.67 -12.87 -17.50
C VAL A 169 6.77 -11.81 -17.49
N ASP A 170 6.78 -10.96 -18.51
CA ASP A 170 7.88 -10.08 -18.84
C ASP A 170 7.45 -8.64 -19.25
N ALA A 171 8.39 -7.89 -19.85
CA ALA A 171 8.15 -6.51 -20.21
C ALA A 171 7.10 -6.31 -21.32
N VAL A 172 6.91 -7.32 -22.17
CA VAL A 172 5.95 -7.32 -23.27
C VAL A 172 4.53 -7.33 -22.72
N ASP A 173 4.26 -8.12 -21.68
CA ASP A 173 2.92 -8.22 -21.08
C ASP A 173 2.40 -6.89 -20.54
N TYR A 174 3.20 -6.21 -19.72
CA TYR A 174 2.77 -4.90 -19.21
C TYR A 174 2.75 -3.83 -20.32
N MET A 175 3.44 -4.05 -21.46
CA MET A 175 3.27 -3.21 -22.65
C MET A 175 1.92 -3.44 -23.33
N TYR A 176 1.41 -4.67 -23.41
CA TYR A 176 0.04 -4.93 -23.87
C TYR A 176 -0.98 -4.20 -23.00
N VAL A 177 -0.88 -4.34 -21.67
CA VAL A 177 -1.78 -3.64 -20.73
C VAL A 177 -1.67 -2.13 -20.90
N LYS A 178 -0.46 -1.57 -21.00
CA LYS A 178 -0.27 -0.13 -21.24
C LYS A 178 -0.92 0.33 -22.55
N ARG A 179 -0.73 -0.42 -23.63
CA ARG A 179 -1.30 -0.07 -24.95
C ARG A 179 -2.82 -0.17 -24.94
N LEU A 180 -3.40 -1.14 -24.23
CA LEU A 180 -4.85 -1.20 -24.01
C LEU A 180 -5.33 0.06 -23.28
N LEU A 181 -4.70 0.43 -22.16
CA LEU A 181 -5.08 1.59 -21.35
C LEU A 181 -4.94 2.92 -22.09
N LEU A 182 -4.02 3.00 -23.06
CA LEU A 182 -3.85 4.16 -23.94
C LEU A 182 -4.82 4.15 -25.14
N GLY A 183 -5.63 3.10 -25.31
CA GLY A 183 -6.56 2.96 -26.43
C GLY A 183 -5.89 2.56 -27.75
N ASN A 184 -4.64 2.11 -27.71
CA ASN A 184 -3.85 1.78 -28.91
C ASN A 184 -4.14 0.38 -29.45
N ILE A 185 -4.67 -0.53 -28.61
CA ILE A 185 -5.02 -1.90 -28.98
C ILE A 185 -6.31 -2.34 -28.27
N LYS A 186 -6.88 -3.45 -28.73
CA LYS A 186 -7.91 -4.21 -28.00
C LYS A 186 -7.34 -5.57 -27.62
N LEU A 187 -7.66 -6.04 -26.42
CA LEU A 187 -7.33 -7.38 -25.96
C LEU A 187 -8.52 -8.33 -26.16
N THR A 188 -8.26 -9.61 -26.37
CA THR A 188 -9.30 -10.66 -26.29
C THR A 188 -9.81 -10.80 -24.86
N ASP A 189 -10.92 -11.51 -24.65
CA ASP A 189 -11.45 -11.70 -23.29
C ASP A 189 -10.53 -12.58 -22.44
N GLU A 190 -9.83 -13.53 -23.05
CA GLU A 190 -8.79 -14.34 -22.39
C GLU A 190 -7.60 -13.47 -21.96
N GLN A 191 -7.08 -12.63 -22.86
CA GLN A 191 -6.01 -11.67 -22.53
C GLN A 191 -6.42 -10.69 -21.43
N LYS A 192 -7.68 -10.23 -21.42
CA LYS A 192 -8.19 -9.38 -20.33
C LYS A 192 -8.23 -10.13 -19.00
N SER A 193 -8.58 -11.41 -19.02
CA SER A 193 -8.56 -12.25 -17.81
C SER A 193 -7.15 -12.43 -17.27
N LEU A 194 -6.15 -12.59 -18.14
CA LEU A 194 -4.74 -12.71 -17.72
C LEU A 194 -4.14 -11.37 -17.31
N ALA A 195 -4.63 -10.27 -17.90
CA ALA A 195 -4.24 -8.90 -17.56
C ALA A 195 -4.93 -8.37 -16.29
N ASP A 196 -5.98 -9.01 -15.78
CA ASP A 196 -6.66 -8.66 -14.52
C ASP A 196 -5.90 -9.26 -13.32
N ILE A 197 -4.74 -8.67 -13.02
CA ILE A 197 -3.82 -9.16 -11.98
C ILE A 197 -4.44 -9.05 -10.59
N ASN A 198 -5.28 -8.04 -10.36
CA ASN A 198 -5.90 -7.82 -9.06
C ASN A 198 -7.21 -8.59 -8.84
N GLY A 199 -7.73 -9.23 -9.90
CA GLY A 199 -8.92 -10.06 -9.90
C GLY A 199 -10.22 -9.28 -9.69
N ASP A 200 -10.27 -7.99 -9.98
CA ASP A 200 -11.45 -7.14 -9.77
C ASP A 200 -12.45 -7.16 -10.94
N GLY A 201 -12.11 -7.90 -12.00
CA GLY A 201 -12.89 -8.03 -13.23
C GLY A 201 -12.63 -6.93 -14.25
N LYS A 202 -11.66 -6.04 -14.03
CA LYS A 202 -11.32 -4.93 -14.92
C LYS A 202 -9.82 -4.81 -15.11
N VAL A 203 -9.40 -4.56 -16.35
CA VAL A 203 -8.01 -4.18 -16.63
C VAL A 203 -7.85 -2.68 -16.46
N THR A 204 -7.12 -2.28 -15.43
CA THR A 204 -6.94 -0.88 -15.02
C THR A 204 -5.46 -0.51 -14.87
N PRO A 205 -5.11 0.76 -14.59
CA PRO A 205 -3.74 1.12 -14.24
C PRO A 205 -3.19 0.39 -13.00
N ALA A 206 -4.05 -0.15 -12.14
CA ALA A 206 -3.62 -0.99 -11.01
C ALA A 206 -2.95 -2.27 -11.51
N ASP A 207 -3.55 -2.94 -12.48
CA ASP A 207 -3.06 -4.19 -13.03
C ASP A 207 -1.75 -4.02 -13.77
N TYR A 208 -1.65 -2.96 -14.58
CA TYR A 208 -0.39 -2.54 -15.20
C TYR A 208 0.73 -2.37 -14.16
N LEU A 209 0.41 -1.74 -13.01
CA LEU A 209 1.40 -1.50 -11.97
C LEU A 209 1.80 -2.80 -11.24
N LEU A 210 0.85 -3.70 -10.98
CA LEU A 210 1.13 -5.00 -10.38
C LEU A 210 1.99 -5.86 -11.31
N LEU A 211 1.62 -5.94 -12.58
CA LEU A 211 2.36 -6.69 -13.60
C LEU A 211 3.79 -6.18 -13.75
N LYS A 212 3.96 -4.86 -13.87
CA LYS A 212 5.29 -4.24 -13.89
C LYS A 212 6.11 -4.58 -12.66
N ARG A 213 5.50 -4.69 -11.47
CA ARG A 213 6.23 -5.06 -10.24
C ARG A 213 6.65 -6.52 -10.21
N ILE A 214 5.83 -7.42 -10.77
CA ILE A 214 6.16 -8.85 -10.94
C ILE A 214 7.41 -8.98 -11.80
N VAL A 215 7.40 -8.33 -12.97
CA VAL A 215 8.52 -8.34 -13.93
C VAL A 215 9.80 -7.75 -13.33
N LEU A 216 9.67 -6.68 -12.53
CA LEU A 216 10.82 -6.09 -11.82
C LEU A 216 11.26 -6.90 -10.58
N GLY A 217 10.60 -8.01 -10.26
CA GLY A 217 10.89 -8.84 -9.07
C GLY A 217 10.58 -8.16 -7.73
N THR A 218 9.85 -7.05 -7.76
CA THR A 218 9.47 -6.25 -6.58
C THR A 218 8.14 -6.68 -5.95
N TYR A 219 7.43 -7.60 -6.61
CA TYR A 219 6.24 -8.26 -6.12
C TYR A 219 6.23 -9.70 -6.64
N LYS A 220 5.66 -10.63 -5.87
CA LYS A 220 5.45 -12.02 -6.30
C LYS A 220 4.00 -12.37 -6.04
N VAL A 221 3.32 -12.86 -7.06
CA VAL A 221 2.00 -13.49 -6.93
C VAL A 221 2.20 -14.77 -6.10
N LYS A 222 1.31 -15.03 -5.15
CA LYS A 222 1.54 -15.97 -4.05
C LYS A 222 0.46 -17.04 -3.98
#